data_AF-A0A5D4S3U2-F1
#
_entry.id   AF-A0A5D4S3U2-F1
#
_cell.length_a   1.000
_cell.length_b   1.000
_cell.length_c   1.000
_cell.angle_alpha   90.00
_cell.angle_beta   90.00
_cell.angle_gamma   90.00
#
_symmetry.space_group_name_H-M   'P 1'
#
loop_
_entity.id
_entity.type
_entity.pdbx_description
1 polymer ?
#
loop_
_entity_poly.entity_id
_entity_poly.type
_entity_poly.pdbx_seq_one_letter_code
_entity_poly.pdbx_strand_id
1 'polypeptide(L)'
;MLDELLEEYKETGDRVLIDEFMKMLWGSKYKFKKYSKTYTFDVDEGKLNGDSELIELFKCHQETEFRFCKSFYKSKLDYIDYIRIHVNNMYGYLVDRELYLPKEYYHLLLSPKREYYNTVDAIREGLNVDPNSIDLKIKESLDRAEEIRNEALKKKIELSWAEYKKLIRNYVERLFKNYKPPHEYEEEHGWQMSVYVDGWSENNYVVKYFCRSLTGYMRNYVKSLQPKKQKKKFCFYCGVEIFAKSNRKKYCGDCLIEKERARKRKVWHSIKNKISKN
;
A
#
# COMPACT_ATOMS: atom_id res chain seq x y z
N MET A 1 19.95 -22.87 0.35
CA MET A 1 19.64 -21.52 0.87
C MET A 1 18.98 -20.71 -0.24
N LEU A 2 18.42 -19.52 0.00
CA LEU A 2 17.65 -18.81 -1.03
C LEU A 2 18.54 -18.23 -2.14
N ASP A 3 19.72 -17.76 -1.75
CA ASP A 3 20.80 -17.30 -2.60
C ASP A 3 21.28 -18.39 -3.56
N GLU A 4 21.64 -19.56 -3.05
CA GLU A 4 22.06 -20.73 -3.85
C GLU A 4 21.03 -21.07 -4.94
N LEU A 5 19.74 -21.09 -4.59
CA LEU A 5 18.66 -21.41 -5.53
C LEU A 5 18.56 -20.40 -6.67
N LEU A 6 18.89 -19.12 -6.41
CA LEU A 6 18.90 -18.07 -7.44
C LEU A 6 20.15 -18.11 -8.31
N GLU A 7 21.30 -18.41 -7.72
CA GLU A 7 22.55 -18.59 -8.46
C GLU A 7 22.46 -19.81 -9.38
N GLU A 8 21.96 -20.95 -8.88
CA GLU A 8 21.72 -22.15 -9.69
C GLU A 8 20.73 -21.87 -10.83
N TYR A 9 19.66 -21.12 -10.58
CA TYR A 9 18.74 -20.71 -11.64
C TYR A 9 19.42 -19.83 -12.70
N LYS A 10 20.35 -18.98 -12.29
CA LYS A 10 21.05 -18.10 -13.22
C LYS A 10 22.00 -18.87 -14.13
N GLU A 11 22.66 -19.89 -13.60
CA GLU A 11 23.56 -20.77 -14.34
C GLU A 11 22.81 -21.72 -15.29
N THR A 12 21.71 -22.30 -14.81
CA THR A 12 21.00 -23.37 -15.53
C THR A 12 19.82 -22.89 -16.35
N GLY A 13 19.16 -21.80 -15.94
CA GLY A 13 17.88 -21.37 -16.46
C GLY A 13 16.71 -22.32 -16.15
N ASP A 14 16.89 -23.27 -15.22
CA ASP A 14 15.90 -24.31 -14.96
C ASP A 14 14.67 -23.78 -14.22
N ARG A 15 13.51 -23.87 -14.87
CA ARG A 15 12.24 -23.42 -14.29
C ARG A 15 11.78 -24.26 -13.12
N VAL A 16 12.30 -25.48 -12.96
CA VAL A 16 11.99 -26.34 -11.80
C VAL A 16 12.31 -25.62 -10.49
N LEU A 17 13.41 -24.85 -10.44
CA LEU A 17 13.82 -24.08 -9.26
C LEU A 17 12.80 -23.01 -8.86
N ILE A 18 12.11 -22.41 -9.85
CA ILE A 18 11.00 -21.48 -9.59
C ILE A 18 9.82 -22.23 -8.96
N ASP A 19 9.49 -23.42 -9.47
CA ASP A 19 8.41 -24.23 -8.93
C ASP A 19 8.71 -24.74 -7.53
N GLU A 20 9.95 -25.11 -7.24
CA GLU A 20 10.42 -25.45 -5.89
C GLU A 20 10.27 -24.27 -4.94
N PHE A 21 10.78 -23.09 -5.32
CA PHE A 21 10.60 -21.88 -4.52
C PHE A 21 9.12 -21.58 -4.26
N MET A 22 8.28 -21.70 -5.29
CA MET A 22 6.83 -21.49 -5.15
C MET A 22 6.18 -22.51 -4.22
N LYS A 23 6.61 -23.78 -4.28
CA LYS A 23 6.16 -24.83 -3.36
C LYS A 23 6.56 -24.49 -1.92
N MET A 24 7.78 -24.02 -1.69
CA MET A 24 8.24 -23.56 -0.36
C MET A 24 7.43 -22.35 0.12
N LEU A 25 7.23 -21.35 -0.74
CA LEU A 25 6.49 -20.13 -0.43
C LEU A 25 5.06 -20.44 0.03
N TRP A 26 4.33 -21.25 -0.74
CA TRP A 26 2.94 -21.60 -0.40
C TRP A 26 2.83 -22.70 0.65
N GLY A 27 3.88 -23.50 0.84
CA GLY A 27 4.01 -24.52 1.87
C GLY A 27 4.36 -23.97 3.26
N SER A 28 4.86 -22.74 3.35
CA SER A 28 5.15 -22.08 4.64
C SER A 28 3.93 -22.10 5.57
N LYS A 29 4.20 -22.39 6.85
CA LYS A 29 3.20 -22.45 7.93
C LYS A 29 2.51 -21.11 8.19
N TYR A 30 3.12 -19.99 7.78
CA TYR A 30 2.57 -18.65 7.94
C TYR A 30 1.55 -18.34 6.84
N LYS A 31 0.39 -19.00 6.92
CA LYS A 31 -0.73 -18.78 5.99
C LYS A 31 -1.41 -17.44 6.26
N PHE A 32 -2.01 -16.85 5.23
CA PHE A 32 -2.88 -15.70 5.40
C PHE A 32 -4.10 -16.12 6.23
N LYS A 33 -4.25 -15.53 7.41
CA LYS A 33 -5.34 -15.81 8.34
C LYS A 33 -5.81 -14.50 8.97
N LYS A 34 -7.13 -14.34 9.04
CA LYS A 34 -7.79 -13.28 9.78
C LYS A 34 -7.96 -13.72 11.22
N TYR A 35 -7.66 -12.82 12.14
CA TYR A 35 -7.89 -12.99 13.55
C TYR A 35 -8.88 -11.92 13.98
N SER A 36 -9.76 -12.28 14.90
CA SER A 36 -10.62 -11.31 15.59
C SER A 36 -9.94 -10.87 16.87
N LYS A 37 -10.03 -9.58 17.16
CA LYS A 37 -9.68 -9.02 18.46
C LYS A 37 -10.91 -8.26 18.97
N THR A 38 -11.33 -8.61 20.16
CA THR A 38 -12.40 -7.90 20.87
C THR A 38 -11.74 -6.96 21.86
N TYR A 39 -12.11 -5.69 21.80
CA TYR A 39 -11.83 -4.75 22.88
C TYR A 39 -13.01 -4.76 23.82
N THR A 40 -12.72 -4.94 25.11
CA THR A 40 -13.70 -4.85 26.17
C THR A 40 -13.29 -3.80 27.20
N PHE A 41 -14.27 -3.30 27.94
CA PHE A 41 -14.09 -2.55 29.17
C PHE A 41 -15.19 -2.94 30.15
N ASP A 42 -14.98 -2.77 31.44
CA ASP A 42 -15.98 -3.13 32.45
C ASP A 42 -16.74 -1.89 32.89
N VAL A 43 -18.07 -1.99 32.87
CA VAL A 43 -18.98 -0.94 33.34
C VAL A 43 -19.22 -1.14 34.83
N ASP A 44 -18.70 -0.22 35.63
CA ASP A 44 -18.82 -0.19 37.09
C ASP A 44 -20.00 0.71 37.46
N GLU A 45 -21.13 0.08 37.80
CA GLU A 45 -22.39 0.76 38.10
C GLU A 45 -22.26 1.73 39.28
N GLY A 46 -21.38 1.42 40.24
CA GLY A 46 -21.11 2.29 41.39
C GLY A 46 -20.43 3.61 40.99
N LYS A 47 -19.57 3.58 39.97
CA LYS A 47 -18.91 4.79 39.44
C LYS A 47 -19.81 5.66 38.59
N LEU A 48 -20.95 5.13 38.17
CA LEU A 48 -22.00 5.86 37.45
C LEU A 48 -23.13 6.33 38.39
N ASN A 49 -22.91 6.30 39.71
CA ASN A 49 -23.91 6.64 40.74
C ASN A 49 -25.23 5.86 40.62
N GLY A 50 -25.23 4.68 39.98
CA GLY A 50 -26.45 3.90 39.75
C GLY A 50 -27.39 4.47 38.68
N ASP A 51 -26.93 5.40 37.83
CA ASP A 51 -27.71 5.92 36.70
C ASP A 51 -27.98 4.81 35.67
N SER A 52 -29.24 4.36 35.61
CA SER A 52 -29.65 3.25 34.75
C SER A 52 -29.45 3.55 33.26
N GLU A 53 -29.64 4.80 32.82
CA GLU A 53 -29.50 5.17 31.41
C GLU A 53 -28.02 5.13 30.98
N LEU A 54 -27.12 5.65 31.81
CA LEU A 54 -25.67 5.57 31.55
C LEU A 54 -25.17 4.12 31.58
N ILE A 55 -25.64 3.33 32.55
CA ILE A 55 -25.25 1.92 32.68
C ILE A 55 -25.68 1.14 31.43
N GLU A 56 -26.93 1.28 30.99
CA GLU A 56 -27.45 0.61 29.79
C GLU A 56 -26.71 1.05 28.53
N LEU A 57 -26.45 2.36 28.38
CA LEU A 57 -25.70 2.91 27.25
C LEU A 57 -24.32 2.27 27.11
N PHE A 58 -23.53 2.21 28.18
CA PHE A 58 -22.17 1.67 28.11
C PHE A 58 -22.14 0.15 28.02
N LYS A 59 -23.11 -0.55 28.64
CA LYS A 59 -23.25 -2.02 28.47
C LYS A 59 -23.53 -2.38 27.01
N CYS A 60 -24.33 -1.60 26.29
CA CYS A 60 -24.58 -1.81 24.86
C CYS A 60 -23.32 -1.71 23.99
N HIS A 61 -22.31 -0.97 24.44
CA HIS A 61 -21.06 -0.75 23.70
C HIS A 61 -19.83 -1.40 24.36
N GLN A 62 -20.05 -2.31 25.30
CA GLN A 62 -18.99 -2.88 26.14
C GLN A 62 -17.97 -3.70 25.34
N GLU A 63 -18.40 -4.26 24.21
CA GLU A 63 -17.59 -5.09 23.34
C GLU A 63 -17.53 -4.52 21.92
N THR A 64 -16.30 -4.32 21.43
CA THR A 64 -16.06 -3.96 20.03
C THR A 64 -15.13 -4.97 19.38
N GLU A 65 -15.65 -5.74 18.42
CA GLU A 65 -14.86 -6.69 17.62
C GLU A 65 -14.29 -6.03 16.37
N PHE A 66 -13.03 -6.31 16.07
CA PHE A 66 -12.43 -5.96 14.79
C PHE A 66 -11.47 -7.05 14.31
N ARG A 67 -11.23 -7.09 13.00
CA ARG A 67 -10.34 -8.06 12.37
C ARG A 67 -8.94 -7.50 12.16
N PHE A 68 -7.94 -8.36 12.33
CA PHE A 68 -6.54 -8.04 12.06
C PHE A 68 -5.80 -9.25 11.48
N CYS A 69 -4.63 -8.99 10.90
CA CYS A 69 -3.70 -10.02 10.44
C CYS A 69 -2.44 -9.96 11.28
N LYS A 70 -1.93 -11.12 11.69
CA LYS A 70 -0.72 -11.21 12.50
C LYS A 70 0.50 -10.87 11.64
N SER A 71 1.16 -9.76 11.97
CA SER A 71 2.39 -9.29 11.31
C SER A 71 3.66 -9.55 12.12
N PHE A 72 3.53 -9.90 13.41
CA PHE A 72 4.66 -10.13 14.31
C PHE A 72 4.66 -11.57 14.85
N TYR A 73 5.83 -12.20 14.84
CA TYR A 73 6.04 -13.59 15.26
C TYR A 73 7.26 -13.66 16.19
N LYS A 74 7.09 -14.31 17.36
CA LYS A 74 8.16 -14.45 18.37
C LYS A 74 9.19 -15.54 18.01
N SER A 75 8.80 -16.50 17.18
CA SER A 75 9.67 -17.60 16.74
C SER A 75 10.69 -17.12 15.72
N LYS A 76 11.87 -17.75 15.69
CA LYS A 76 12.84 -17.60 14.59
C LYS A 76 12.14 -17.89 13.26
N LEU A 77 12.28 -16.97 12.31
CA LEU A 77 11.69 -17.05 10.98
C LEU A 77 12.78 -17.46 9.99
N ASP A 78 12.40 -18.30 9.02
CA ASP A 78 13.26 -18.61 7.89
C ASP A 78 13.05 -17.60 6.75
N TYR A 79 13.97 -17.55 5.77
CA TYR A 79 13.91 -16.61 4.64
C TYR A 79 12.56 -16.68 3.91
N ILE A 80 12.05 -17.89 3.71
CA ILE A 80 10.80 -18.11 2.97
C ILE A 80 9.60 -17.60 3.77
N ASP A 81 9.67 -17.67 5.10
CA ASP A 81 8.62 -17.20 5.99
C ASP A 81 8.52 -15.67 5.94
N TYR A 82 9.65 -14.96 5.89
CA TYR A 82 9.66 -13.50 5.70
C TYR A 82 8.98 -13.10 4.39
N ILE A 83 9.34 -13.75 3.28
CA ILE A 83 8.73 -13.47 1.97
C ILE A 83 7.24 -13.81 2.00
N ARG A 84 6.87 -14.95 2.62
CA ARG A 84 5.48 -15.39 2.77
C ARG A 84 4.64 -14.39 3.55
N ILE A 85 5.12 -13.95 4.70
CA ILE A 85 4.45 -12.95 5.54
C ILE A 85 4.29 -11.63 4.76
N HIS A 86 5.32 -11.21 4.03
CA HIS A 86 5.25 -10.01 3.19
C HIS A 86 4.19 -10.12 2.09
N VAL A 87 4.14 -11.25 1.39
CA VAL A 87 3.09 -11.58 0.40
C VAL A 87 1.69 -11.50 1.05
N ASN A 88 1.50 -12.13 2.20
CA ASN A 88 0.22 -12.07 2.92
C ASN A 88 -0.17 -10.64 3.33
N ASN A 89 0.79 -9.85 3.82
CA ASN A 89 0.55 -8.46 4.23
C ASN A 89 0.17 -7.58 3.04
N MET A 90 0.82 -7.77 1.88
CA MET A 90 0.44 -7.05 0.64
C MET A 90 -0.99 -7.38 0.22
N TYR A 91 -1.40 -8.65 0.28
CA TYR A 91 -2.78 -9.04 -0.01
C TYR A 91 -3.76 -8.40 0.98
N GLY A 92 -3.48 -8.49 2.28
CA GLY A 92 -4.33 -7.88 3.29
C GLY A 92 -4.46 -6.35 3.12
N TYR A 93 -3.35 -5.68 2.81
CA TYR A 93 -3.33 -4.23 2.63
C TYR A 93 -4.08 -3.79 1.36
N LEU A 94 -3.79 -4.41 0.21
CA LEU A 94 -4.27 -3.96 -1.10
C LEU A 94 -5.64 -4.53 -1.49
N VAL A 95 -6.00 -5.70 -1.01
CA VAL A 95 -7.15 -6.48 -1.50
C VAL A 95 -8.19 -6.70 -0.40
N ASP A 96 -7.76 -7.16 0.77
CA ASP A 96 -8.71 -7.62 1.80
C ASP A 96 -9.52 -6.48 2.42
N ARG A 97 -10.85 -6.56 2.34
CA ARG A 97 -11.79 -5.50 2.74
C ARG A 97 -11.96 -5.35 4.27
N GLU A 98 -11.44 -6.27 5.07
CA GLU A 98 -11.63 -6.24 6.52
C GLU A 98 -10.36 -5.90 7.29
N LEU A 99 -9.23 -5.76 6.58
CA LEU A 99 -7.93 -5.62 7.19
C LEU A 99 -7.22 -4.31 6.80
N TYR A 100 -6.31 -3.88 7.67
CA TYR A 100 -5.44 -2.72 7.46
C TYR A 100 -6.24 -1.44 7.14
N LEU A 101 -7.24 -1.16 7.96
CA LEU A 101 -7.97 0.10 7.91
C LEU A 101 -7.11 1.24 8.49
N PRO A 102 -7.44 2.51 8.19
CA PRO A 102 -6.70 3.64 8.73
C PRO A 102 -6.64 3.64 10.25
N LYS A 103 -5.56 4.15 10.85
CA LYS A 103 -5.42 4.24 12.32
C LYS A 103 -6.59 4.98 12.98
N GLU A 104 -7.10 6.02 12.31
CA GLU A 104 -8.24 6.83 12.76
C GLU A 104 -9.52 5.98 12.92
N TYR A 105 -9.76 5.01 12.04
CA TYR A 105 -10.89 4.09 12.16
C TYR A 105 -10.87 3.34 13.51
N TYR A 106 -9.73 2.72 13.84
CA TYR A 106 -9.59 1.99 15.11
C TYR A 106 -9.63 2.91 16.33
N HIS A 107 -9.19 4.16 16.19
CA HIS A 107 -9.32 5.16 17.24
C HIS A 107 -10.79 5.50 17.48
N LEU A 108 -11.59 5.70 16.43
CA LEU A 108 -13.01 6.00 16.55
C LEU A 108 -13.81 4.82 17.09
N LEU A 109 -13.49 3.57 16.70
CA LEU A 109 -14.09 2.36 17.28
C LEU A 109 -13.93 2.25 18.81
N LEU A 110 -12.91 2.90 19.37
CA LEU A 110 -12.66 2.94 20.81
C LEU A 110 -13.33 4.13 21.51
N SER A 111 -14.18 4.91 20.83
CA SER A 111 -14.91 6.02 21.43
C SER A 111 -15.77 5.59 22.63
N PRO A 112 -16.51 4.46 22.63
CA PRO A 112 -17.39 4.15 23.75
C PRO A 112 -16.63 3.97 25.05
N LYS A 113 -15.47 3.31 24.98
CA LYS A 113 -14.56 3.13 26.13
C LYS A 113 -14.01 4.46 26.63
N ARG A 114 -13.63 5.38 25.72
CA ARG A 114 -13.13 6.69 26.12
C ARG A 114 -14.23 7.52 26.78
N GLU A 115 -15.41 7.56 26.18
CA GLU A 115 -16.55 8.29 26.74
C GLU A 115 -16.94 7.71 28.10
N TYR A 116 -16.87 6.39 28.30
CA TYR A 116 -17.07 5.79 29.62
C TYR A 116 -16.12 6.35 30.69
N TYR A 117 -14.81 6.33 30.44
CA TYR A 117 -13.86 6.88 31.42
C TYR A 117 -13.99 8.38 31.61
N ASN A 118 -14.28 9.13 30.54
CA ASN A 118 -14.56 10.56 30.62
C ASN A 118 -15.81 10.85 31.48
N THR A 119 -16.88 10.06 31.32
CA THR A 119 -18.11 10.16 32.12
C THR A 119 -17.83 9.84 33.59
N VAL A 120 -17.07 8.79 33.88
CA VAL A 120 -16.65 8.44 35.25
C VAL A 120 -15.86 9.58 35.89
N ASP A 121 -14.91 10.18 35.16
CA ASP A 121 -14.13 11.31 35.66
C ASP A 121 -15.01 12.56 35.88
N ALA A 122 -15.94 12.85 34.98
CA ALA A 122 -16.87 13.98 35.11
C ALA A 122 -17.81 13.82 36.32
N ILE A 123 -18.35 12.62 36.54
CA ILE A 123 -19.17 12.31 37.72
C ILE A 123 -18.35 12.47 39.01
N ARG A 124 -17.09 12.02 39.02
CA ARG A 124 -16.18 12.20 40.17
C ARG A 124 -15.93 13.68 40.49
N GLU A 125 -15.91 14.54 39.47
CA GLU A 125 -15.76 15.99 39.60
C GLU A 125 -17.07 16.71 39.97
N GLY A 126 -18.18 15.98 40.12
CA GLY A 126 -19.48 16.53 40.48
C GLY A 126 -20.21 17.20 39.32
N LEU A 127 -19.81 16.91 38.07
CA LEU A 127 -20.47 17.42 36.87
C LEU A 127 -21.72 16.60 36.56
N ASN A 128 -22.78 17.29 36.14
CA ASN A 128 -23.96 16.63 35.60
C ASN A 128 -23.67 16.13 34.18
N VAL A 129 -23.90 14.84 33.93
CA VAL A 129 -23.67 14.20 32.63
C VAL A 129 -25.00 13.78 32.04
N ASP A 130 -25.34 14.31 30.87
CA ASP A 130 -26.53 13.90 30.12
C ASP A 130 -26.24 12.66 29.27
N PRO A 131 -26.92 11.51 29.49
CA PRO A 131 -26.75 10.29 28.70
C PRO A 131 -26.93 10.51 27.19
N ASN A 132 -27.89 11.36 26.79
CA ASN A 132 -28.17 11.62 25.37
C ASN A 132 -26.98 12.30 24.68
N SER A 133 -26.32 13.23 25.37
CA SER A 133 -25.11 13.87 24.86
C SER A 133 -23.96 12.89 24.64
N ILE A 134 -23.83 11.87 25.49
CA ILE A 134 -22.80 10.83 25.38
C ILE A 134 -23.13 9.88 24.24
N ASP A 135 -24.39 9.43 24.17
CA ASP A 135 -24.88 8.58 23.09
C ASP A 135 -24.68 9.23 21.72
N LEU A 136 -24.97 10.54 21.59
CA LEU A 136 -24.73 11.29 20.36
C LEU A 136 -23.23 11.28 19.96
N LYS A 137 -22.32 11.55 20.90
CA LYS A 137 -20.86 11.52 20.63
C LYS A 137 -20.38 10.14 20.20
N ILE A 138 -20.91 9.09 20.82
CA ILE A 138 -20.59 7.70 20.47
C ILE A 138 -21.08 7.42 19.05
N LYS A 139 -22.35 7.72 18.74
CA LYS A 139 -22.95 7.54 17.41
C LYS A 139 -22.18 8.29 16.32
N GLU A 140 -21.92 9.59 16.51
CA GLU A 140 -21.16 10.40 15.56
C GLU A 140 -19.76 9.83 15.30
N SER A 141 -19.09 9.34 16.35
CA SER A 141 -17.78 8.71 16.23
C SER A 141 -17.83 7.42 15.42
N LEU A 142 -18.83 6.57 15.66
CA LEU A 142 -19.01 5.30 14.97
C LEU A 142 -19.44 5.49 13.51
N ASP A 143 -20.31 6.46 13.24
CA ASP A 143 -20.72 6.84 11.88
C ASP A 143 -19.51 7.33 11.08
N ARG A 144 -18.69 8.21 11.66
CA ARG A 144 -17.44 8.65 11.04
C ARG A 144 -16.44 7.52 10.85
N ALA A 145 -16.41 6.53 11.76
CA ALA A 145 -15.58 5.34 11.57
C ALA A 145 -16.02 4.57 10.31
N GLU A 146 -17.33 4.41 10.12
CA GLU A 146 -17.88 3.72 8.95
C GLU A 146 -17.64 4.51 7.65
N GLU A 147 -17.70 5.84 7.67
CA GLU A 147 -17.29 6.68 6.53
C GLU A 147 -15.82 6.44 6.14
N ILE A 148 -14.91 6.50 7.12
CA ILE A 148 -13.47 6.26 6.90
C ILE A 148 -13.22 4.85 6.37
N ARG A 149 -13.95 3.86 6.88
CA ARG A 149 -13.90 2.49 6.38
C ARG A 149 -14.31 2.45 4.92
N ASN A 150 -15.45 3.05 4.56
CA ASN A 150 -15.96 3.06 3.20
C ASN A 150 -15.01 3.78 2.23
N GLU A 151 -14.36 4.86 2.65
CA GLU A 151 -13.32 5.52 1.86
C GLU A 151 -12.07 4.66 1.68
N ALA A 152 -11.65 3.94 2.73
CA ALA A 152 -10.52 3.03 2.65
C ALA A 152 -10.82 1.85 1.71
N LEU A 153 -12.05 1.33 1.72
CA LEU A 153 -12.49 0.27 0.83
C LEU A 153 -12.43 0.66 -0.65
N LYS A 154 -12.76 1.90 -1.00
CA LYS A 154 -12.65 2.42 -2.38
C LYS A 154 -11.22 2.40 -2.92
N LYS A 155 -10.21 2.38 -2.05
CA LYS A 155 -8.78 2.33 -2.42
C LYS A 155 -8.27 0.91 -2.62
N LYS A 156 -8.99 -0.10 -2.14
CA LYS A 156 -8.63 -1.51 -2.32
C LYS A 156 -9.02 -1.99 -3.70
N ILE A 157 -8.27 -2.96 -4.21
CA ILE A 157 -8.54 -3.57 -5.51
C ILE A 157 -9.35 -4.84 -5.34
N GLU A 158 -10.19 -5.15 -6.33
CA GLU A 158 -10.88 -6.43 -6.40
C GLU A 158 -9.96 -7.46 -7.06
N LEU A 159 -9.65 -8.51 -6.31
CA LEU A 159 -8.76 -9.59 -6.76
C LEU A 159 -9.03 -10.84 -5.94
N SER A 160 -9.32 -11.97 -6.58
CA SER A 160 -9.45 -13.23 -5.86
C SER A 160 -8.10 -13.73 -5.35
N TRP A 161 -8.12 -14.59 -4.32
CA TRP A 161 -6.89 -15.21 -3.81
C TRP A 161 -6.16 -16.05 -4.87
N ALA A 162 -6.90 -16.69 -5.78
CA ALA A 162 -6.33 -17.47 -6.87
C ALA A 162 -5.63 -16.59 -7.91
N GLU A 163 -6.23 -15.47 -8.31
CA GLU A 163 -5.61 -14.50 -9.22
C GLU A 163 -4.39 -13.85 -8.58
N TYR A 164 -4.47 -13.52 -7.29
CA TYR A 164 -3.34 -13.01 -6.54
C TYR A 164 -2.14 -13.97 -6.55
N LYS A 165 -2.37 -15.26 -6.30
CA LYS A 165 -1.32 -16.29 -6.40
C LYS A 165 -0.67 -16.35 -7.80
N LYS A 166 -1.48 -16.24 -8.87
CA LYS A 166 -0.98 -16.19 -10.25
C LYS A 166 -0.14 -14.94 -10.51
N LEU A 167 -0.55 -13.77 -10.01
CA LEU A 167 0.25 -12.55 -10.13
C LEU A 167 1.59 -12.67 -9.41
N ILE A 168 1.58 -13.20 -8.18
CA ILE A 168 2.82 -13.41 -7.42
C ILE A 168 3.75 -14.38 -8.14
N ARG A 169 3.25 -15.47 -8.74
CA ARG A 169 4.05 -16.37 -9.59
C ARG A 169 4.77 -15.60 -10.70
N ASN A 170 4.01 -14.85 -11.51
CA ASN A 170 4.56 -14.09 -12.63
C ASN A 170 5.60 -13.06 -12.17
N TYR A 171 5.45 -12.51 -10.98
CA TYR A 171 6.42 -11.59 -10.40
C TYR A 171 7.67 -12.30 -9.91
N VAL A 172 7.53 -13.45 -9.25
CA VAL A 172 8.66 -14.30 -8.83
C VAL A 172 9.49 -14.73 -10.03
N GLU A 173 8.87 -15.19 -11.12
CA GLU A 173 9.59 -15.52 -12.37
C GLU A 173 10.45 -14.36 -12.88
N ARG A 174 9.93 -13.12 -12.79
CA ARG A 174 10.71 -11.92 -13.13
C ARG A 174 11.83 -11.65 -12.14
N LEU A 175 11.65 -11.94 -10.86
CA LEU A 175 12.71 -11.77 -9.86
C LEU A 175 13.87 -12.72 -10.13
N PHE A 176 13.58 -13.99 -10.36
CA PHE A 176 14.57 -15.00 -10.73
C PHE A 176 15.37 -14.58 -11.96
N LYS A 177 14.68 -14.14 -13.02
CA LYS A 177 15.33 -13.68 -14.25
C LYS A 177 16.20 -12.43 -14.08
N ASN A 178 15.87 -11.55 -13.14
CA ASN A 178 16.54 -10.25 -12.97
C ASN A 178 17.38 -10.19 -11.69
N TYR A 179 17.63 -11.33 -11.05
CA TYR A 179 18.46 -11.36 -9.85
C TYR A 179 19.92 -11.07 -10.23
N LYS A 180 20.54 -10.19 -9.44
CA LYS A 180 21.97 -9.89 -9.52
C LYS A 180 22.57 -10.15 -8.14
N PRO A 181 23.50 -11.10 -8.00
CA PRO A 181 24.24 -11.31 -6.77
C PRO A 181 24.98 -10.03 -6.34
N PRO A 182 25.26 -9.87 -5.04
CA PRO A 182 26.02 -8.72 -4.55
C PRO A 182 27.37 -8.55 -5.24
N HIS A 183 28.14 -9.63 -5.41
CA HIS A 183 29.49 -9.59 -6.00
C HIS A 183 29.49 -9.06 -7.44
N GLU A 184 28.53 -9.47 -8.29
CA GLU A 184 28.42 -8.93 -9.65
C GLU A 184 28.02 -7.45 -9.67
N TYR A 185 27.19 -7.01 -8.72
CA TYR A 185 26.79 -5.62 -8.61
C TYR A 185 27.97 -4.72 -8.19
N GLU A 186 28.86 -5.24 -7.34
CA GLU A 186 30.12 -4.58 -6.94
C GLU A 186 31.04 -4.40 -8.15
N GLU A 187 31.25 -5.46 -8.94
CA GLU A 187 32.07 -5.43 -10.16
C GLU A 187 31.53 -4.43 -11.21
N GLU A 188 30.23 -4.42 -11.47
CA GLU A 188 29.61 -3.56 -12.50
C GLU A 188 29.70 -2.06 -12.14
N HIS A 189 29.61 -1.73 -10.85
CA HIS A 189 29.47 -0.34 -10.40
C HIS A 189 30.69 0.20 -9.65
N GLY A 190 31.73 -0.60 -9.45
CA GLY A 190 32.92 -0.20 -8.68
C GLY A 190 32.60 0.15 -7.23
N TRP A 191 31.53 -0.44 -6.68
CA TRP A 191 31.11 -0.27 -5.30
C TRP A 191 31.69 -1.40 -4.45
N GLN A 192 32.08 -1.10 -3.21
CA GLN A 192 32.38 -2.13 -2.21
C GLN A 192 31.30 -2.08 -1.13
N MET A 193 30.69 -3.22 -0.84
CA MET A 193 29.67 -3.36 0.18
C MET A 193 30.31 -3.20 1.56
N SER A 194 30.28 -1.98 2.10
CA SER A 194 30.77 -1.68 3.46
C SER A 194 29.72 -2.08 4.51
N VAL A 195 29.45 -3.37 4.67
CA VAL A 195 28.50 -3.84 5.70
C VAL A 195 29.26 -4.27 6.95
N TYR A 196 29.47 -3.31 7.86
CA TYR A 196 29.96 -3.57 9.22
C TYR A 196 28.79 -3.77 10.18
N VAL A 197 27.96 -4.80 9.94
CA VAL A 197 26.81 -5.10 10.80
C VAL A 197 26.80 -6.58 11.14
N ASP A 198 26.88 -6.88 12.44
CA ASP A 198 26.62 -8.23 12.97
C ASP A 198 25.24 -8.70 12.51
N GLY A 199 25.21 -9.82 11.78
CA GLY A 199 23.97 -10.42 11.25
C GLY A 199 23.66 -10.11 9.79
N TRP A 200 24.59 -9.53 9.01
CA TRP A 200 24.46 -9.57 7.55
C TRP A 200 24.63 -11.00 7.03
N SER A 201 23.79 -11.37 6.06
CA SER A 201 23.92 -12.59 5.27
C SER A 201 23.37 -12.33 3.87
N GLU A 202 23.82 -13.10 2.89
CA GLU A 202 23.32 -12.98 1.52
C GLU A 202 21.82 -13.28 1.45
N ASN A 203 21.34 -14.24 2.24
CA ASN A 203 19.91 -14.49 2.41
C ASN A 203 19.12 -13.25 2.86
N ASN A 204 19.66 -12.41 3.74
CA ASN A 204 19.01 -11.17 4.15
C ASN A 204 18.93 -10.15 2.99
N TYR A 205 19.97 -10.09 2.16
CA TYR A 205 19.96 -9.30 0.93
C TYR A 205 18.86 -9.78 -0.03
N VAL A 206 18.79 -11.10 -0.26
CA VAL A 206 17.82 -11.69 -1.18
C VAL A 206 16.38 -11.51 -0.69
N VAL A 207 16.10 -11.74 0.60
CA VAL A 207 14.77 -11.49 1.18
C VAL A 207 14.36 -10.02 0.96
N LYS A 208 15.28 -9.07 1.20
CA LYS A 208 15.03 -7.65 0.96
C LYS A 208 14.77 -7.36 -0.51
N TYR A 209 15.54 -7.96 -1.42
CA TYR A 209 15.33 -7.88 -2.87
C TYR A 209 13.93 -8.35 -3.26
N PHE A 210 13.51 -9.53 -2.79
CA PHE A 210 12.16 -10.07 -3.06
C PHE A 210 11.07 -9.14 -2.54
N CYS A 211 11.10 -8.80 -1.25
CA CYS A 211 10.05 -7.99 -0.63
C CYS A 211 9.93 -6.60 -1.27
N ARG A 212 11.05 -5.92 -1.56
CA ARG A 212 11.05 -4.60 -2.20
C ARG A 212 10.50 -4.67 -3.62
N SER A 213 10.91 -5.66 -4.39
CA SER A 213 10.52 -5.80 -5.79
C SER A 213 9.07 -6.23 -5.94
N LEU A 214 8.58 -7.20 -5.14
CA LEU A 214 7.17 -7.58 -5.12
C LEU A 214 6.27 -6.40 -4.74
N THR A 215 6.69 -5.58 -3.77
CA THR A 215 5.97 -4.34 -3.41
C THR A 215 5.90 -3.38 -4.60
N GLY A 216 7.01 -3.22 -5.34
CA GLY A 216 7.06 -2.39 -6.55
C GLY A 216 6.12 -2.90 -7.64
N TYR A 217 6.14 -4.20 -7.92
CA TYR A 217 5.27 -4.82 -8.92
C TYR A 217 3.79 -4.69 -8.56
N MET A 218 3.40 -4.97 -7.31
CA MET A 218 2.02 -4.79 -6.85
C MET A 218 1.57 -3.33 -6.92
N ARG A 219 2.43 -2.37 -6.56
CA ARG A 219 2.12 -0.93 -6.71
C ARG A 219 1.88 -0.55 -8.17
N ASN A 220 2.69 -1.08 -9.08
CA ASN A 220 2.53 -0.82 -10.51
C ASN A 220 1.25 -1.46 -11.06
N TYR A 221 0.90 -2.66 -10.60
CA TYR A 221 -0.36 -3.33 -10.93
C TYR A 221 -1.56 -2.50 -10.48
N VAL A 222 -1.60 -2.07 -9.21
CA VAL A 222 -2.68 -1.22 -8.68
C VAL A 222 -2.78 0.08 -9.48
N LYS A 223 -1.65 0.73 -9.79
CA LYS A 223 -1.63 1.93 -10.65
C LYS A 223 -2.17 1.68 -12.06
N SER A 224 -2.00 0.47 -12.59
CA SER A 224 -2.47 0.13 -13.94
C SER A 224 -3.98 -0.04 -14.02
N LEU A 225 -4.62 -0.41 -12.90
CA LEU A 225 -6.07 -0.51 -12.78
C LEU A 225 -6.75 0.86 -12.62
N GLN A 226 -6.00 1.86 -12.13
CA GLN A 226 -6.52 3.20 -11.93
C GLN A 226 -6.53 3.98 -13.25
N PRO A 227 -7.60 4.75 -13.54
CA PRO A 227 -7.64 5.58 -14.73
C PRO A 227 -6.46 6.56 -14.71
N LYS A 228 -5.69 6.60 -15.80
CA LYS A 228 -4.56 7.53 -15.93
C LYS A 228 -5.10 8.94 -15.83
N LYS A 229 -4.80 9.65 -14.73
CA LYS A 229 -5.10 11.09 -14.60
C LYS A 229 -4.52 11.79 -15.82
N GLN A 230 -5.40 12.30 -16.68
CA GLN A 230 -4.98 13.08 -17.83
C GLN A 230 -4.33 14.35 -17.28
N LYS A 231 -3.02 14.51 -17.53
CA LYS A 231 -2.34 15.74 -17.14
C LYS A 231 -2.89 16.85 -18.03
N LYS A 232 -3.69 17.75 -17.44
CA LYS A 232 -4.06 19.01 -18.06
C LYS A 232 -2.76 19.75 -18.40
N LYS A 233 -2.60 20.08 -19.67
CA LYS A 233 -1.52 20.96 -20.13
C LYS A 233 -2.13 22.15 -20.80
N PHE A 234 -1.40 23.25 -20.85
CA PHE A 234 -1.81 24.44 -21.57
C PHE A 234 -0.90 24.66 -22.77
N CYS A 235 -1.47 25.16 -23.86
CA CYS A 235 -0.70 25.59 -25.01
C CYS A 235 0.27 26.69 -24.59
N PHE A 236 1.56 26.54 -24.90
CA PHE A 236 2.57 27.54 -24.56
C PHE A 236 2.34 28.89 -25.23
N TYR A 237 1.61 28.91 -26.35
CA TYR A 237 1.39 30.13 -27.14
C TYR A 237 0.06 30.82 -26.81
N CYS A 238 -1.06 30.09 -26.80
CA CYS A 238 -2.40 30.68 -26.61
C CYS A 238 -3.02 30.38 -25.24
N GLY A 239 -2.37 29.61 -24.37
CA GLY A 239 -2.88 29.30 -23.03
C GLY A 239 -4.08 28.34 -22.97
N VAL A 240 -4.64 27.91 -24.11
CA VAL A 240 -5.78 26.97 -24.15
C VAL A 240 -5.40 25.59 -23.58
N GLU A 241 -6.33 24.96 -22.84
CA GLU A 241 -6.15 23.61 -22.31
C GLU A 241 -6.02 22.58 -23.45
N ILE A 242 -4.96 21.77 -23.41
CA ILE A 242 -4.65 20.74 -24.39
C ILE A 242 -4.60 19.36 -23.74
N PHE A 243 -5.22 18.39 -24.40
CA PHE A 243 -5.06 16.98 -24.06
C PHE A 243 -3.65 16.52 -24.47
N ALA A 244 -2.80 16.31 -23.46
CA ALA A 244 -1.42 15.90 -23.65
C ALA A 244 -1.29 14.38 -23.74
N LYS A 245 -1.37 13.83 -24.97
CA LYS A 245 -1.04 12.42 -25.24
C LYS A 245 0.45 12.08 -25.03
N SER A 246 1.32 13.09 -24.91
CA SER A 246 2.75 12.95 -24.69
C SER A 246 3.33 14.14 -23.89
N ASN A 247 4.39 13.88 -23.13
CA ASN A 247 5.16 14.93 -22.45
C ASN A 247 5.74 15.97 -23.43
N ARG A 248 5.91 15.63 -24.70
CA ARG A 248 6.50 16.52 -25.72
C ARG A 248 5.49 17.48 -26.38
N LYS A 249 4.18 17.30 -26.20
CA LYS A 249 3.17 18.21 -26.77
C LYS A 249 3.18 19.54 -26.01
N LYS A 250 3.50 20.63 -26.73
CA LYS A 250 3.62 22.00 -26.18
C LYS A 250 2.58 22.99 -26.72
N TYR A 251 1.92 22.69 -27.84
CA TYR A 251 1.01 23.61 -28.54
C TYR A 251 -0.35 22.96 -28.77
N CYS A 252 -1.41 23.77 -28.89
CA CYS A 252 -2.69 23.32 -29.46
C CYS A 252 -2.54 23.06 -30.97
N GLY A 253 -3.57 22.50 -31.60
CA GLY A 253 -3.54 22.19 -33.03
C GLY A 253 -3.22 23.42 -33.88
N ASP A 254 -3.90 24.53 -33.60
CA ASP A 254 -3.79 25.75 -34.40
C ASP A 254 -2.41 26.41 -34.25
N CYS A 255 -1.94 26.59 -33.01
CA CYS A 255 -0.61 27.16 -32.76
C CYS A 255 0.53 26.27 -33.31
N LEU A 256 0.31 24.94 -33.36
CA LEU A 256 1.28 24.03 -33.99
C LEU A 256 1.35 24.27 -35.51
N ILE A 257 0.20 24.38 -36.18
CA ILE A 257 0.09 24.65 -37.62
C ILE A 257 0.75 25.99 -37.96
N GLU A 258 0.47 27.05 -37.18
CA GLU A 258 1.08 28.36 -37.38
C GLU A 258 2.61 28.32 -37.24
N LYS A 259 3.10 27.62 -36.21
CA LYS A 259 4.54 27.46 -35.99
C LYS A 259 5.21 26.69 -37.13
N GLU A 260 4.57 25.64 -37.64
CA GLU A 260 5.08 24.92 -38.81
C GLU A 260 5.09 25.76 -40.07
N ARG A 261 4.03 26.55 -40.32
CA ARG A 261 3.99 27.51 -41.44
C ARG A 261 5.10 28.55 -41.32
N ALA A 262 5.34 29.09 -40.13
CA ALA A 262 6.43 30.04 -39.87
C ALA A 262 7.82 29.39 -40.10
N ARG A 263 8.01 28.14 -39.65
CA ARG A 263 9.24 27.38 -39.89
C ARG A 263 9.48 27.16 -41.38
N LYS A 264 8.47 26.71 -42.13
CA LYS A 264 8.55 26.50 -43.59
C LYS A 264 8.88 27.80 -44.33
N ARG A 265 8.25 28.92 -43.96
CA ARG A 265 8.56 30.25 -44.51
C ARG A 265 10.02 30.66 -44.27
N LYS A 266 10.55 30.47 -43.06
CA LYS A 266 11.96 30.76 -42.75
C LYS A 266 12.94 29.91 -43.56
N VAL A 267 12.66 28.62 -43.71
CA VAL A 267 13.47 27.71 -44.54
C VAL A 267 13.45 28.15 -46.00
N TRP A 268 12.27 28.46 -46.55
CA TRP A 268 12.15 28.94 -47.92
C TRP A 268 12.90 30.26 -48.17
N HIS A 269 12.79 31.23 -47.26
CA HIS A 269 13.57 32.47 -47.34
C HIS A 269 15.08 32.23 -47.25
N SER A 270 15.53 31.31 -46.39
CA SER A 270 16.96 30.95 -46.31
C SER A 270 17.49 30.32 -47.61
N ILE A 271 16.69 29.46 -48.24
CA ILE A 271 17.04 28.85 -49.54
C ILE A 271 17.07 29.92 -50.64
N LYS A 272 16.05 30.78 -50.71
CA LYS A 272 15.97 31.87 -51.70
C LYS A 272 17.16 32.83 -51.59
N ASN A 273 17.55 33.20 -50.37
CA ASN A 273 18.70 34.07 -50.11
C ASN A 273 20.06 33.43 -50.44
N LYS A 274 20.15 32.09 -50.43
CA LYS A 274 21.34 31.37 -50.90
C LYS A 274 21.41 31.32 -52.43
N ILE A 275 20.27 31.13 -53.09
CA ILE A 275 20.18 31.12 -54.56
C ILE A 275 20.47 32.51 -55.13
N SER A 276 20.03 33.59 -54.47
CA SER A 276 20.28 34.97 -54.93
C SER A 276 21.68 35.51 -54.66
N LYS A 277 22.57 34.71 -54.03
CA LYS A 277 23.96 35.07 -53.72
C LYS A 277 24.98 34.27 -54.55
N ASN A 278 24.52 33.34 -55.37
CA ASN A 278 25.25 32.74 -56.48
C ASN A 278 24.80 33.39 -57.78
#